data_AF-A0A957UCV8-F1
#
_entry.id   AF-A0A957UCV8-F1
#
_cell.length_a   1.000
_cell.length_b   1.000
_cell.length_c   1.000
_cell.angle_alpha   90.00
_cell.angle_beta   90.00
_cell.angle_gamma   90.00
#
_symmetry.space_group_name_H-M   'P 1'
#
loop_
_entity.id
_entity.type
_entity.pdbx_description
1 polymer ?
#
loop_
_entity_poly.entity_id
_entity_poly.type
_entity_poly.pdbx_seq_one_letter_code
_entity_poly.pdbx_strand_id
1 'polypeptide(L)'
;MKQWKKPAFWLSTVLLFALLLSACTAAAPAAAPADEAAATEATAPEASASPAEAARPNVVYDLPDLGGRAVSAAMANDYTPLQFIDPGTGEAVGWEYDAVAEICRRLNCTVEWTNT
;
A
#
# COMPACT_ATOMS: atom_id res chain seq x y z
N MET A 1 49.51 -21.30 31.23
CA MET A 1 48.91 -20.45 30.18
C MET A 1 47.84 -21.25 29.46
N LYS A 2 46.55 -21.07 29.77
CA LYS A 2 45.46 -21.85 29.16
C LYS A 2 44.42 -20.88 28.58
N GLN A 3 44.41 -20.83 27.26
CA GLN A 3 43.65 -19.93 26.39
C GLN A 3 42.13 -20.18 26.52
N TRP A 4 41.47 -19.50 27.45
CA TRP A 4 40.00 -19.51 27.62
C TRP A 4 39.35 -18.34 26.85
N LYS A 5 39.64 -18.22 25.55
CA LYS A 5 38.96 -17.29 24.64
C LYS A 5 38.16 -18.00 23.52
N LYS A 6 38.12 -19.34 23.56
CA LYS A 6 37.50 -20.17 22.52
C LYS A 6 35.95 -20.22 22.49
N PRO A 7 35.16 -19.94 23.56
CA PRO A 7 33.70 -20.10 23.45
C PRO A 7 33.05 -18.94 22.68
N ALA A 8 33.55 -17.71 22.84
CA ALA A 8 33.04 -16.55 22.12
C ALA A 8 33.40 -16.57 20.62
N PHE A 9 34.60 -17.06 20.29
CA PHE A 9 35.00 -17.28 18.90
C PHE A 9 34.11 -18.34 18.24
N TRP A 10 33.88 -19.47 18.92
CA TRP A 10 33.03 -20.54 18.40
C TRP A 10 31.57 -20.11 18.20
N LEU A 11 31.00 -19.35 19.14
CA LEU A 11 29.65 -18.78 19.01
C LEU A 11 29.56 -17.80 17.84
N SER A 12 30.57 -16.95 17.65
CA SER A 12 30.60 -16.01 16.52
C SER A 12 30.74 -16.72 15.18
N THR A 13 31.55 -17.78 15.10
CA THR A 13 31.70 -18.58 13.88
C THR A 13 30.43 -19.36 13.54
N VAL A 14 29.72 -19.90 14.54
CA VAL A 14 28.43 -20.58 14.33
C VAL A 14 27.35 -19.61 13.88
N LEU A 15 27.30 -18.39 14.45
CA LEU A 15 26.34 -17.36 14.03
C LEU A 15 26.58 -16.90 12.58
N LEU A 16 27.85 -16.67 12.21
CA LEU A 16 28.22 -16.27 10.85
C LEU A 16 27.95 -17.39 9.83
N PHE A 17 28.16 -18.65 10.20
CA PHE A 17 27.87 -19.79 9.32
C PHE A 17 26.36 -19.97 9.11
N ALA A 18 25.54 -19.77 10.15
CA ALA A 18 24.09 -19.79 10.04
C ALA A 18 23.53 -18.67 9.14
N LEU A 19 24.12 -17.47 9.20
CA LEU A 19 23.80 -16.35 8.29
C LEU A 19 24.17 -16.66 6.83
N LEU A 20 25.30 -17.35 6.59
CA LEU A 20 25.75 -17.70 5.25
C LEU A 20 24.91 -18.82 4.59
N LEU A 21 24.33 -19.74 5.36
CA LEU A 21 23.48 -20.81 4.80
C LEU A 21 22.09 -20.31 4.35
N SER A 22 21.63 -19.16 4.85
CA SER A 22 20.32 -18.60 4.48
C SER A 22 20.30 -17.86 3.13
N ALA A 23 21.46 -17.67 2.49
CA ALA A 23 21.59 -16.89 1.26
C ALA A 23 21.47 -17.71 -0.04
N CYS A 24 21.29 -19.03 0.05
CA CYS A 24 21.14 -19.90 -1.13
C CYS A 24 19.82 -20.67 -1.08
N THR A 25 18.70 -19.98 -1.36
CA THR A 25 17.56 -20.64 -2.00
C THR A 25 17.58 -20.31 -3.47
N ALA A 26 17.53 -21.37 -4.28
CA ALA A 26 17.91 -21.39 -5.68
C ALA A 26 16.94 -20.62 -6.57
N ALA A 27 17.52 -19.94 -7.56
CA ALA A 27 16.84 -19.41 -8.72
C ALA A 27 16.04 -20.52 -9.43
N ALA A 28 14.73 -20.34 -9.53
CA ALA A 28 13.86 -21.17 -10.36
C ALA A 28 14.11 -20.86 -11.85
N PRO A 29 14.08 -21.87 -12.74
CA PRO A 29 14.42 -21.71 -14.13
C PRO A 29 13.32 -20.97 -14.90
N ALA A 30 13.77 -20.12 -15.83
CA ALA A 30 12.95 -19.54 -16.87
C ALA A 30 12.29 -20.64 -17.71
N ALA A 31 10.95 -20.65 -17.71
CA ALA A 31 10.14 -21.35 -18.69
C ALA A 31 9.50 -20.31 -19.61
N ALA A 32 9.92 -20.36 -20.88
CA ALA A 32 9.28 -20.01 -22.15
C ALA A 32 8.20 -18.90 -22.25
N PRO A 33 8.14 -18.18 -23.39
CA PRO A 33 7.08 -17.22 -23.66
C PRO A 33 5.75 -17.95 -23.74
N ALA A 34 4.74 -17.44 -23.03
CA ALA A 34 3.37 -17.85 -23.23
C ALA A 34 2.95 -17.37 -24.62
N ASP A 35 2.73 -18.36 -25.48
CA ASP A 35 2.08 -18.25 -26.76
C ASP A 35 0.73 -17.54 -26.61
N GLU A 36 0.43 -16.74 -27.61
CA GLU A 36 -0.77 -15.94 -27.79
C GLU A 36 -1.95 -16.89 -28.04
N ALA A 37 -2.50 -17.45 -26.95
CA ALA A 37 -3.79 -18.11 -27.00
C ALA A 37 -4.87 -17.02 -26.99
N ALA A 38 -5.26 -16.66 -28.21
CA ALA A 38 -6.51 -16.04 -28.60
C ALA A 38 -7.55 -16.03 -27.47
N ALA A 39 -8.04 -14.82 -27.17
CA ALA A 39 -9.26 -14.61 -26.43
C ALA A 39 -10.40 -15.38 -27.09
N THR A 40 -10.68 -16.58 -26.58
CA THR A 40 -11.99 -17.18 -26.73
C THR A 40 -12.90 -16.41 -25.78
N GLU A 41 -13.74 -15.58 -26.37
CA GLU A 41 -14.93 -15.00 -25.75
C GLU A 41 -15.76 -16.16 -25.19
N ALA A 42 -15.49 -16.53 -23.95
CA ALA A 42 -16.43 -17.28 -23.14
C ALA A 42 -17.57 -16.32 -22.87
N THR A 43 -18.64 -16.44 -23.66
CA THR A 43 -19.96 -15.92 -23.29
C THR A 43 -20.26 -16.45 -21.90
N ALA A 44 -19.99 -15.62 -20.89
CA ALA A 44 -20.50 -15.84 -19.55
C ALA A 44 -22.02 -15.90 -19.69
N PRO A 45 -22.68 -16.96 -19.17
CA PRO A 45 -24.14 -16.96 -19.14
C PRO A 45 -24.55 -15.68 -18.43
N GLU A 46 -25.49 -14.93 -19.00
CA GLU A 46 -26.04 -13.71 -18.41
C GLU A 46 -26.27 -13.97 -16.93
N ALA A 47 -25.36 -13.43 -16.12
CA ALA A 47 -25.48 -13.46 -14.69
C ALA A 47 -26.75 -12.67 -14.44
N SER A 48 -27.82 -13.39 -14.09
CA SER A 48 -29.10 -12.83 -13.71
C SER A 48 -28.82 -11.67 -12.77
N ALA A 49 -28.95 -10.46 -13.31
CA ALA A 49 -28.66 -9.24 -12.58
C ALA A 49 -29.63 -9.22 -11.41
N SER A 50 -29.10 -9.42 -10.21
CA SER A 50 -29.89 -9.28 -9.00
C SER A 50 -30.54 -7.89 -9.04
N PRO A 51 -31.83 -7.73 -8.70
CA PRO A 51 -32.49 -6.43 -8.66
C PRO A 51 -31.78 -5.38 -7.80
N ALA A 52 -30.85 -5.81 -6.93
CA ALA A 52 -29.97 -4.95 -6.14
C ALA A 52 -28.86 -4.24 -6.94
N GLU A 53 -28.50 -4.70 -8.15
CA GLU A 53 -27.48 -4.07 -9.01
C GLU A 53 -28.01 -2.78 -9.65
N ALA A 54 -29.27 -2.78 -10.08
CA ALA A 54 -29.89 -1.66 -10.81
C ALA A 54 -30.20 -0.42 -9.93
N ALA A 55 -30.04 -0.53 -8.60
CA ALA A 55 -30.36 0.52 -7.64
C ALA A 55 -29.13 1.15 -6.97
N ARG A 56 -27.91 0.73 -7.32
CA ARG A 56 -26.70 1.36 -6.76
C ARG A 56 -26.50 2.71 -7.46
N PRO A 57 -26.39 3.82 -6.70
CA PRO A 57 -26.05 5.10 -7.32
C PRO A 57 -24.74 4.92 -8.09
N ASN A 58 -24.67 5.48 -9.29
CA ASN A 58 -23.47 5.45 -10.09
C ASN A 58 -22.42 6.36 -9.44
N VAL A 59 -21.66 5.85 -8.49
CA VAL A 59 -20.65 6.63 -7.73
C VAL A 59 -19.46 7.10 -8.59
N VAL A 60 -19.43 6.76 -9.89
CA VAL A 60 -18.42 7.28 -10.82
C VAL A 60 -18.86 8.64 -11.38
N TYR A 61 -20.16 8.85 -11.63
CA TYR A 61 -20.68 10.10 -12.20
C TYR A 61 -21.58 10.91 -11.23
N ASP A 62 -22.22 10.24 -10.28
CA ASP A 62 -23.10 10.82 -9.26
C ASP A 62 -22.47 10.63 -7.87
N LEU A 63 -21.41 11.41 -7.60
CA LEU A 63 -20.75 11.38 -6.30
C LEU A 63 -21.72 11.82 -5.18
N PRO A 64 -21.68 11.14 -4.01
CA PRO A 64 -22.53 11.52 -2.88
C PRO A 64 -22.13 12.89 -2.32
N ASP A 65 -23.12 13.63 -1.83
CA ASP A 65 -22.94 14.92 -1.15
C ASP A 65 -22.93 14.71 0.36
N LEU A 66 -21.87 15.19 1.03
CA LEU A 66 -21.70 15.12 2.48
C LEU A 66 -22.22 16.38 3.20
N GLY A 67 -22.80 17.35 2.51
CA GLY A 67 -23.53 18.47 3.09
C GLY A 67 -22.68 19.39 3.96
N GLY A 68 -21.39 19.54 3.65
CA GLY A 68 -20.44 20.34 4.42
C GLY A 68 -19.98 19.70 5.73
N ARG A 69 -20.19 18.39 5.93
CA ARG A 69 -19.76 17.68 7.15
C ARG A 69 -18.25 17.72 7.32
N ALA A 70 -17.80 17.81 8.57
CA ALA A 70 -16.40 17.63 8.93
C ALA A 70 -16.01 16.14 8.92
N VAL A 71 -14.87 15.84 8.29
CA VAL A 71 -14.26 14.51 8.23
C VAL A 71 -12.89 14.60 8.89
N SER A 72 -12.68 13.83 9.95
CA SER A 72 -11.38 13.74 10.62
C SER A 72 -10.45 12.82 9.83
N ALA A 73 -9.26 13.30 9.51
CA ALA A 73 -8.20 12.56 8.82
C ALA A 73 -6.93 12.57 9.66
N ALA A 74 -6.45 11.38 10.03
CA ALA A 74 -5.24 11.22 10.83
C ALA A 74 -4.01 11.10 9.94
N MET A 75 -2.95 11.84 10.24
CA MET A 75 -1.68 11.82 9.52
C MET A 75 -0.53 11.63 10.52
N ALA A 76 0.50 10.90 10.10
CA ALA A 76 1.73 10.73 10.88
C ALA A 76 2.85 11.69 10.43
N ASN A 77 2.83 12.13 9.17
CA ASN A 77 3.82 13.02 8.55
C ASN A 77 5.26 12.48 8.45
N ASP A 78 5.41 11.17 8.28
CA ASP A 78 6.71 10.47 8.33
C ASP A 78 7.25 9.98 6.96
N TYR A 79 6.51 10.21 5.86
CA TYR A 79 6.82 9.57 4.57
C TYR A 79 6.78 10.55 3.40
N THR A 80 7.96 10.99 2.92
CA THR A 80 8.07 11.76 1.67
C THR A 80 8.00 10.84 0.44
N PRO A 81 7.17 11.14 -0.59
CA PRO A 81 6.34 12.33 -0.80
C PRO A 81 4.86 12.15 -0.40
N LEU A 82 4.52 11.10 0.33
CA LEU A 82 3.15 10.70 0.63
C LEU A 82 2.47 11.66 1.63
N GLN A 83 3.09 11.85 2.79
CA GLN A 83 2.66 12.72 3.90
C GLN A 83 3.89 13.06 4.75
N PHE A 84 4.33 14.32 4.73
CA PHE A 84 5.54 14.77 5.41
C PHE A 84 5.47 16.25 5.78
N ILE A 85 6.34 16.70 6.68
CA ILE A 85 6.53 18.13 6.96
C ILE A 85 7.56 18.70 5.98
N ASP A 86 7.19 19.70 5.19
CA ASP A 86 8.12 20.42 4.32
C ASP A 86 9.19 21.12 5.19
N PRO A 87 10.49 20.87 4.97
CA PRO A 87 11.54 21.43 5.81
C PRO A 87 11.78 22.93 5.58
N GLY A 88 11.32 23.49 4.47
CA GLY A 88 11.41 24.91 4.15
C GLY A 88 10.25 25.73 4.72
N THR A 89 9.02 25.20 4.70
CA THR A 89 7.83 25.93 5.17
C THR A 89 7.37 25.49 6.57
N GLY A 90 7.71 24.27 7.00
CA GLY A 90 7.19 23.66 8.22
C GLY A 90 5.73 23.19 8.10
N GLU A 91 5.16 23.20 6.90
CA GLU A 91 3.78 22.79 6.65
C GLU A 91 3.69 21.29 6.39
N ALA A 92 2.57 20.68 6.79
CA ALA A 92 2.27 19.30 6.45
C ALA A 92 1.75 19.22 5.00
N VAL A 93 2.46 18.47 4.16
CA VAL A 93 2.24 18.40 2.71
C VAL A 93 2.42 16.96 2.22
N GLY A 94 2.02 16.72 0.97
CA GLY A 94 2.20 15.44 0.31
C GLY A 94 0.98 14.99 -0.45
N TRP A 95 1.10 13.88 -1.16
CA TRP A 95 0.03 13.34 -1.99
C TRP A 95 -1.26 13.04 -1.19
N GLU A 96 -1.17 12.56 0.05
CA GLU A 96 -2.37 12.26 0.86
C GLU A 96 -3.13 13.53 1.24
N TYR A 97 -2.42 14.63 1.54
CA TYR A 97 -3.04 15.92 1.79
C TYR A 97 -3.81 16.41 0.57
N ASP A 98 -3.19 16.34 -0.61
CA ASP A 98 -3.82 16.73 -1.88
C ASP A 98 -5.02 15.83 -2.21
N ALA A 99 -4.86 14.52 -2.05
CA ALA A 99 -5.89 13.54 -2.36
C ALA A 99 -7.12 13.70 -1.47
N VAL A 100 -6.94 13.85 -0.15
CA VAL A 100 -8.05 14.02 0.79
C VAL A 100 -8.72 15.39 0.61
N ALA A 101 -7.95 16.45 0.34
CA ALA A 101 -8.52 17.76 0.02
C ALA A 101 -9.40 17.68 -1.25
N GLU A 102 -8.94 16.99 -2.29
CA GLU A 102 -9.70 16.80 -3.53
C GLU A 102 -10.94 15.92 -3.31
N ILE A 103 -10.84 14.87 -2.49
CA ILE A 103 -11.99 14.05 -2.08
C ILE A 103 -13.02 14.94 -1.40
N CYS A 104 -12.63 15.76 -0.42
CA CYS A 104 -13.58 16.61 0.27
C CYS A 104 -14.18 17.70 -0.60
N ARG A 105 -13.41 18.26 -1.55
CA ARG A 105 -13.94 19.20 -2.54
C ARG A 105 -15.02 18.55 -3.42
N ARG A 106 -14.83 17.29 -3.83
CA ARG A 106 -15.80 16.55 -4.66
C ARG A 106 -17.03 16.10 -3.90
N LEU A 107 -16.85 15.71 -2.64
CA LEU A 107 -17.92 15.19 -1.79
C LEU A 107 -18.59 16.26 -0.92
N ASN A 108 -18.23 17.54 -1.07
CA ASN A 108 -18.73 18.63 -0.22
C ASN A 108 -18.53 18.35 1.27
N CYS A 109 -17.30 18.05 1.69
CA CYS A 109 -16.90 18.01 3.10
C CYS A 109 -15.80 19.01 3.42
N THR A 110 -15.57 19.22 4.73
CA THR A 110 -14.38 19.86 5.25
C THR A 110 -13.50 18.80 5.91
N VAL A 111 -12.20 18.84 5.69
CA VAL A 111 -11.25 17.95 6.37
C VAL A 111 -10.75 18.59 7.66
N GLU A 112 -10.71 17.81 8.75
CA GLU A 112 -10.07 18.15 10.01
C GLU A 112 -8.86 17.25 10.23
N TRP A 113 -7.68 17.84 10.23
CA TRP A 113 -6.44 17.10 10.37
C TRP A 113 -6.13 16.79 11.82
N THR A 114 -5.87 15.52 12.11
CA THR A 114 -5.41 15.07 13.42
C THR A 114 -4.02 14.49 13.29
N ASN A 115 -3.07 15.02 14.06
CA ASN A 115 -1.73 14.46 14.17
C ASN A 115 -1.56 14.00 15.63
N THR A 116 -1.01 12.81 15.82
CA THR A 116 -0.66 12.26 17.14
C THR A 116 0.83 12.30 17.39
#